data_AF-A0A2D5UA11-F1
#
_entry.id   AF-A0A2D5UA11-F1
#
_cell.length_a   1.000
_cell.length_b   1.000
_cell.length_c   1.000
_cell.angle_alpha   90.00
_cell.angle_beta   90.00
_cell.angle_gamma   90.00
#
_symmetry.space_group_name_H-M   'P 1'
#
loop_
_entity.id
_entity.type
_entity.pdbx_description
1 polymer ?
#
loop_
_entity_poly.entity_id
_entity_poly.type
_entity_poly.pdbx_seq_one_letter_code
_entity_poly.pdbx_strand_id
1 'polypeptide(L)'
;MSAKSALEIVQTAISEVNEQNDDGQTVDPAPETVLLGPGGIADSLTMVNIVVAVEQNLEAQTGVYVTLIEDDAVLSEDGPLRTVGSLAEFVAGKMGG
;
A
#
# COMPACT_ATOMS: atom_id res chain seq x y z
N MET A 1 -20.93 4.04 -9.29
CA MET A 1 -19.86 4.04 -8.28
C MET A 1 -18.88 5.13 -8.70
N SER A 2 -18.53 6.05 -7.81
CA SER A 2 -17.40 6.96 -8.08
C SER A 2 -16.11 6.14 -8.09
N ALA A 3 -15.13 6.52 -8.90
CA ALA A 3 -13.80 5.91 -8.83
C ALA A 3 -13.20 6.19 -7.44
N LYS A 4 -12.63 5.16 -6.79
CA LYS A 4 -11.91 5.39 -5.53
C LYS A 4 -10.63 6.18 -5.83
N SER A 5 -10.26 7.03 -4.89
CA SER A 5 -8.95 7.69 -4.88
C SER A 5 -7.83 6.67 -4.60
N ALA A 6 -6.58 7.04 -4.93
CA ALA A 6 -5.42 6.24 -4.59
C ALA A 6 -5.31 5.98 -3.07
N LEU A 7 -5.69 6.96 -2.24
CA LEU A 7 -5.73 6.78 -0.79
C LEU A 7 -6.76 5.73 -0.38
N GLU A 8 -7.97 5.78 -0.92
CA GLU A 8 -9.01 4.78 -0.63
C GLU A 8 -8.62 3.37 -1.10
N ILE A 9 -7.89 3.26 -2.22
CA ILE A 9 -7.30 1.98 -2.67
C ILE A 9 -6.36 1.42 -1.62
N VAL A 10 -5.40 2.24 -1.17
CA VAL A 10 -4.40 1.84 -0.17
C VAL A 10 -5.05 1.49 1.16
N GLN A 11 -6.02 2.28 1.61
CA GLN A 11 -6.75 2.00 2.85
C GLN A 11 -7.56 0.70 2.76
N THR A 12 -8.19 0.44 1.60
CA THR A 12 -8.90 -0.83 1.37
C THR A 12 -7.93 -2.00 1.48
N ALA A 13 -6.79 -1.92 0.78
CA ALA A 13 -5.76 -2.96 0.80
C ALA A 13 -5.21 -3.22 2.21
N ILE A 14 -4.97 -2.17 3.00
CA ILE A 14 -4.53 -2.28 4.40
C ILE A 14 -5.60 -3.00 5.24
N SER A 15 -6.88 -2.64 5.09
CA SER A 15 -7.97 -3.33 5.79
C SER A 15 -8.04 -4.81 5.41
N GLU A 16 -7.92 -5.15 4.12
CA GLU A 16 -7.92 -6.54 3.64
C GLU A 16 -6.75 -7.34 4.22
N VAL A 17 -5.55 -6.76 4.25
CA VAL A 17 -4.38 -7.41 4.85
C VAL A 17 -4.56 -7.59 6.36
N ASN A 18 -5.07 -6.58 7.06
CA ASN A 18 -5.34 -6.68 8.50
C ASN A 18 -6.39 -7.76 8.83
N GLU A 19 -7.42 -7.92 8.00
CA GLU A 19 -8.45 -8.96 8.17
C GLU A 19 -7.90 -10.36 7.95
N GLN A 20 -6.85 -10.50 7.13
CA GLN A 20 -6.17 -11.77 6.84
C GLN A 20 -5.03 -12.07 7.82
N ASN A 21 -4.63 -11.10 8.65
CA ASN A 21 -3.48 -11.23 9.54
C ASN A 21 -3.90 -11.82 10.90
N ASP A 22 -3.73 -13.13 11.06
CA ASP A 22 -4.06 -13.85 12.30
C ASP A 22 -3.09 -13.55 13.46
N ASP A 23 -1.92 -12.97 13.17
CA ASP A 23 -0.86 -12.70 14.16
C ASP A 23 -1.14 -11.46 15.03
N GLY A 24 -2.27 -10.77 14.80
CA GLY A 24 -2.72 -9.62 15.60
C GLY A 24 -1.98 -8.31 15.31
N GLN A 25 -1.04 -8.30 14.36
CA GLN A 25 -0.40 -7.09 13.85
C GLN A 25 -1.34 -6.37 12.88
N THR A 26 -1.83 -5.21 13.30
CA THR A 26 -2.73 -4.37 12.49
C THR A 26 -2.05 -3.05 12.13
N VAL A 27 -2.13 -2.71 10.85
CA VAL A 27 -1.63 -1.44 10.32
C VAL A 27 -2.76 -0.42 10.34
N ASP A 28 -2.54 0.74 10.96
CA ASP A 28 -3.51 1.82 10.94
C ASP A 28 -3.59 2.44 9.51
N PRO A 29 -4.78 2.50 8.88
CA PRO A 29 -4.94 3.06 7.53
C PRO A 29 -4.80 4.60 7.45
N ALA A 30 -4.47 5.28 8.56
CA ALA A 30 -4.22 6.72 8.55
C ALA A 30 -3.01 7.09 7.66
N PRO A 31 -3.08 8.20 6.88
CA PRO A 31 -1.99 8.62 5.98
C PRO A 31 -0.63 8.85 6.66
N GLU A 32 -0.66 9.19 7.94
CA GLU A 32 0.51 9.45 8.79
C GLU A 32 1.14 8.18 9.39
N THR A 33 0.47 7.03 9.27
CA THR A 33 1.00 5.75 9.75
C THR A 33 2.29 5.41 9.01
N VAL A 34 3.34 5.16 9.78
CA VAL A 34 4.64 4.72 9.27
C VAL A 34 4.57 3.22 8.96
N LEU A 35 4.81 2.87 7.70
CA LEU A 35 4.88 1.49 7.21
C LEU A 35 6.31 0.96 7.32
N LEU A 36 7.29 1.70 6.81
CA LEU A 36 8.69 1.29 6.73
C LEU A 36 9.63 2.27 7.45
N GLY A 37 10.69 1.71 8.04
CA GLY A 37 11.74 2.47 8.73
C GLY A 37 11.56 2.55 10.25
N PRO A 38 12.24 3.49 10.92
CA PRO A 38 12.18 3.63 12.37
C PRO A 38 10.75 3.88 12.87
N GLY A 39 10.19 2.92 13.60
CA GLY A 39 8.81 2.96 14.08
C GLY A 39 7.75 2.45 13.09
N GLY A 40 8.18 1.86 11.97
CA GLY A 40 7.32 1.16 11.03
C GLY A 40 6.69 -0.09 11.66
N ILE A 41 5.39 -0.25 11.43
CA ILE A 41 4.62 -1.40 11.95
C ILE A 41 4.54 -2.55 10.93
N ALA A 42 4.79 -2.27 9.64
CA ALA A 42 4.76 -3.29 8.61
C ALA A 42 6.14 -3.98 8.52
N ASP A 43 6.17 -5.27 8.83
CA ASP A 43 7.31 -6.10 8.46
C ASP A 43 7.38 -6.32 6.94
N SER A 44 8.46 -6.94 6.46
CA SER A 44 8.66 -7.17 5.03
C SER A 44 7.52 -7.95 4.38
N LEU A 45 6.91 -8.91 5.08
CA LEU A 45 5.83 -9.74 4.53
C LEU A 45 4.51 -8.97 4.48
N THR A 46 4.19 -8.24 5.55
CA THR A 46 3.04 -7.34 5.65
C THR A 46 3.10 -6.29 4.56
N MET A 47 4.28 -5.72 4.32
CA MET A 47 4.46 -4.71 3.27
C MET A 47 4.25 -5.30 1.87
N VAL A 48 4.80 -6.48 1.59
CA VAL A 48 4.56 -7.19 0.32
C VAL A 48 3.07 -7.49 0.14
N ASN A 49 2.39 -7.95 1.18
CA ASN A 49 0.95 -8.24 1.13
C ASN A 49 0.14 -6.97 0.85
N ILE A 50 0.47 -5.84 1.50
CA ILE A 50 -0.18 -4.55 1.24
C ILE A 50 0.02 -4.16 -0.22
N VAL A 51 1.23 -4.24 -0.75
CA VAL A 51 1.48 -3.86 -2.14
C VAL A 51 0.68 -4.72 -3.11
N VAL A 52 0.70 -6.05 -2.94
CA VAL A 52 -0.08 -6.97 -3.79
C VAL A 52 -1.58 -6.64 -3.72
N ALA A 53 -2.13 -6.38 -2.53
CA ALA A 53 -3.53 -6.00 -2.38
C ALA A 53 -3.84 -4.64 -3.04
N VAL A 54 -2.92 -3.68 -3.00
CA VAL A 54 -3.06 -2.40 -3.71
C VAL A 54 -3.08 -2.62 -5.22
N GLU A 55 -2.17 -3.43 -5.78
CA GLU A 55 -2.12 -3.74 -7.21
C GLU A 55 -3.43 -4.39 -7.68
N GLN A 56 -3.96 -5.34 -6.91
CA GLN A 56 -5.24 -6.00 -7.19
C GLN A 56 -6.42 -5.01 -7.14
N ASN A 57 -6.49 -4.16 -6.11
CA ASN A 57 -7.53 -3.14 -5.99
C ASN A 57 -7.46 -2.08 -7.10
N LEU A 58 -6.23 -1.76 -7.54
CA LEU A 58 -5.98 -0.84 -8.64
C LEU A 58 -6.39 -1.43 -9.98
N GLU A 59 -6.01 -2.68 -10.26
CA GLU A 59 -6.44 -3.42 -11.44
C GLU A 59 -7.96 -3.58 -11.49
N ALA A 60 -8.59 -3.93 -10.37
CA ALA A 60 -10.05 -4.08 -10.29
C ALA A 60 -10.81 -2.78 -10.62
N GLN A 61 -10.20 -1.62 -10.36
CA GLN A 61 -10.84 -0.32 -10.60
C GLN A 61 -10.51 0.30 -11.94
N THR A 62 -9.27 0.16 -12.40
CA THR A 62 -8.78 0.81 -13.62
C THR A 62 -8.82 -0.14 -14.83
N GLY A 63 -8.86 -1.45 -14.58
CA GLY A 63 -8.67 -2.50 -15.58
C GLY A 63 -7.22 -2.64 -16.04
N VAL A 64 -6.28 -1.94 -15.41
CA VAL A 64 -4.86 -1.93 -15.77
C VAL A 64 -4.06 -2.63 -14.67
N TYR A 65 -3.33 -3.67 -15.06
CA TYR A 65 -2.35 -4.29 -14.18
C TYR A 65 -1.12 -3.36 -14.07
N VAL A 66 -0.85 -2.91 -12.84
CA VAL A 66 0.27 -2.03 -12.51
C VAL A 66 1.14 -2.74 -11.49
N THR A 67 2.45 -2.79 -11.76
CA THR A 67 3.44 -3.22 -10.77
C THR A 67 3.96 -1.99 -10.01
N LEU A 68 3.79 -1.99 -8.69
CA LEU A 68 4.23 -0.90 -7.81
C LEU A 68 5.69 -1.05 -7.42
N ILE A 69 6.14 -2.28 -7.15
CA ILE A 69 7.53 -2.58 -6.79
C ILE A 69 8.20 -3.22 -8.02
N GLU A 70 8.91 -2.40 -8.78
CA GLU A 70 9.79 -2.87 -9.85
C GLU A 70 11.19 -3.26 -9.32
N ASP A 71 11.57 -2.73 -8.15
CA ASP A 71 12.86 -2.94 -7.48
C ASP A 71 12.64 -2.96 -5.96
N ASP A 72 13.29 -3.90 -5.26
CA ASP A 72 13.27 -4.02 -3.79
C ASP A 72 13.71 -2.72 -3.08
N ALA A 73 14.50 -1.86 -3.75
CA ALA A 73 14.88 -0.55 -3.24
C ALA A 73 13.67 0.34 -2.89
N VAL A 74 12.52 0.15 -3.56
CA VAL A 74 11.27 0.86 -3.30
C VAL A 74 10.69 0.50 -1.92
N LEU A 75 10.94 -0.73 -1.46
CA LEU A 75 10.53 -1.26 -0.14
C LEU A 75 11.59 -1.06 0.95
N SER A 76 12.66 -0.32 0.68
CA SER A 76 13.67 -0.02 1.69
C SER A 76 13.16 1.00 2.72
N GLU A 77 13.78 1.02 3.91
CA GLU A 77 13.44 1.97 4.99
C GLU A 77 13.64 3.44 4.58
N ASP A 78 14.57 3.69 3.65
CA ASP A 78 14.85 4.98 3.03
C ASP A 78 14.10 5.18 1.69
N GLY A 79 13.26 4.21 1.32
CA GLY A 79 12.49 4.20 0.09
C GLY A 79 11.32 5.19 0.10
N PRO A 80 10.63 5.36 -1.04
CA PRO A 80 9.52 6.30 -1.16
C PRO A 80 8.24 5.86 -0.44
N LEU A 81 8.14 4.61 0.02
CA LEU A 81 6.92 4.02 0.61
C LEU A 81 6.94 4.01 2.16
N ARG A 82 7.34 5.11 2.78
CA ARG A 82 7.56 5.18 4.24
C ARG A 82 6.26 5.22 5.04
N THR A 83 5.22 5.86 4.51
CA THR A 83 3.91 6.01 5.16
C THR A 83 2.77 5.63 4.22
N VAL A 84 1.59 5.39 4.77
CA VAL A 84 0.35 5.16 4.00
C VAL A 84 0.08 6.28 3.00
N GLY A 85 0.30 7.54 3.42
CA GLY A 85 0.16 8.71 2.54
C GLY A 85 1.15 8.69 1.37
N SER A 86 2.43 8.38 1.64
CA SER A 86 3.44 8.29 0.57
C SER A 86 3.17 7.14 -0.41
N LEU A 87 2.62 6.02 0.08
CA LEU A 87 2.17 4.92 -0.77
C LEU A 87 0.99 5.34 -1.64
N ALA A 88 0.02 6.08 -1.09
CA ALA A 88 -1.10 6.61 -1.86
C ALA A 88 -0.64 7.61 -2.93
N GLU A 89 0.33 8.48 -2.63
CA GLU A 89 0.92 9.39 -3.61
C GLU A 89 1.63 8.63 -4.74
N PHE A 90 2.38 7.59 -4.40
CA PHE A 90 3.06 6.74 -5.37
C PHE A 90 2.05 6.03 -6.29
N VAL A 91 0.97 5.48 -5.73
CA VAL A 91 -0.13 4.84 -6.48
C VAL A 91 -0.84 5.86 -7.37
N ALA A 92 -1.11 7.07 -6.87
CA ALA A 92 -1.72 8.14 -7.67
C ALA A 92 -0.87 8.50 -8.89
N GLY A 93 0.45 8.50 -8.76
CA GLY A 93 1.39 8.69 -9.87
C GLY A 93 1.28 7.62 -10.95
N LYS A 94 0.97 6.37 -10.58
CA LYS A 94 0.76 5.27 -11.53
C LYS A 94 -0.63 5.27 -12.17
N MET A 95 -1.63 5.83 -11.50
CA MET A 95 -3.00 5.98 -12.04
C MET A 95 -3.12 7.04 -13.14
N GLY A 96 -2.27 8.06 -13.12
CA GLY A 96 -2.31 9.18 -14.07
C GLY A 96 -1.32 9.08 -15.25
N GLY A 97 -0.67 7.93 -15.42
CA GLY A 97 0.34 7.66 -16.46
C GLY A 97 -0.23 7.05 -17.73
#